data_AF-A0A7G9L590-F1
#
_entry.id   AF-A0A7G9L590-F1
#
_cell.length_a   1.000
_cell.length_b   1.000
_cell.length_c   1.000
_cell.angle_alpha   90.00
_cell.angle_beta   90.00
_cell.angle_gamma   90.00
#
_symmetry.space_group_name_H-M   'P 1'
#
loop_
_entity.id
_entity.type
_entity.pdbx_description
1 polymer ?
#
loop_
_entity_poly.entity_id
_entity_poly.type
_entity_poly.pdbx_seq_one_letter_code
_entity_poly.pdbx_strand_id
1 'polypeptide(L)'
;MPFVRPARAAFSGLSWSGLVLGRPGAWRSARRSGSNAARSRSAGLPTAEGRSARAGTGPRARLWLAVQRDAFLQNPALYLRAVAWRARGLKVRSRNAIAPMAGRSARAYEYWIAAHEAAPEGRGPEGSILVAVDCSAGTEGIEQSLASMPIGQKIVIVGGATADVPSVARAADLANHLPARGGWVLPLPCGDLLSFGALTSYARAAAEPGVTLIYADDDLIAPSGKRRAPHFKPDWNPELFEWHDFITGSCAIKTDRAKLAALPDTGWIRALAQTAIGEGVPLHLHRVLHHRRNRPDPVLPAQAVGQALSSPPLVTAIIPTRDHVALLRTCVEGLRGADYPAIEIIVADNDSRESETLAYLADLRRLGVKVIDCPGPFNYSRINNAAVAHATGDLLCFLNNDVEMADPGWLSPLVRQAVRPDIGAVGARLLYPDGTIQHAGVYTGIGGGAGHAHRFQQRDETGYFDRARLPQRVSAVTGACLVVAQDKFNAVGGFDEQDFAVAFNDVDLCLKLNSRGWQSFYEPRSTLIHHESKSRGSDRLRRNRTRFADELAALKRKWGTDLATDPYHHPHLSPFSEQFVIGI
;
A
#
# COMPACT_ATOMS: atom_id res chain seq x y z
N MET A 1 13.60 -13.98 -50.88
CA MET A 1 14.90 -13.26 -50.81
C MET A 1 14.67 -11.78 -51.10
N PRO A 2 15.39 -10.83 -50.51
CA PRO A 2 16.01 -10.85 -49.19
C PRO A 2 15.41 -9.80 -48.23
N PHE A 3 15.29 -10.24 -46.99
CA PHE A 3 15.37 -9.48 -45.74
C PHE A 3 16.11 -8.12 -45.80
N VAL A 4 15.45 -7.08 -45.30
CA VAL A 4 16.09 -5.82 -44.86
C VAL A 4 16.16 -5.80 -43.33
N ARG A 5 17.36 -5.65 -42.77
CA ARG A 5 17.58 -5.48 -41.32
C ARG A 5 17.40 -4.00 -40.91
N PRO A 6 16.71 -3.68 -39.81
CA PRO A 6 16.89 -2.41 -39.12
C PRO A 6 18.25 -2.37 -38.41
N ALA A 7 18.90 -1.20 -38.42
CA ALA A 7 20.20 -1.01 -37.79
C ALA A 7 20.11 -0.97 -36.25
N ARG A 8 21.17 -1.45 -35.57
CA ARG A 8 21.34 -1.25 -34.13
C ARG A 8 21.69 0.22 -33.85
N ALA A 9 20.74 1.00 -33.36
CA ALA A 9 21.04 2.28 -32.70
C ALA A 9 21.62 2.00 -31.31
N ALA A 10 22.80 2.57 -31.02
CA ALA A 10 23.44 2.43 -29.72
C ALA A 10 22.80 3.40 -28.70
N PHE A 11 22.21 2.85 -27.63
CA PHE A 11 21.63 3.66 -26.55
C PHE A 11 22.72 4.27 -25.65
N SER A 12 23.05 5.54 -25.86
CA SER A 12 23.87 6.38 -24.97
C SER A 12 23.01 7.27 -24.05
N GLY A 13 22.10 6.65 -23.29
CA GLY A 13 21.07 7.32 -22.48
C GLY A 13 21.37 7.44 -20.97
N LEU A 14 22.59 7.83 -20.57
CA LEU A 14 22.92 8.01 -19.14
C LEU A 14 22.47 9.38 -18.62
N SER A 15 21.24 9.48 -18.09
CA SER A 15 20.83 10.70 -17.36
C SER A 15 21.49 10.74 -15.97
N TRP A 16 22.27 11.78 -15.73
CA TRP A 16 23.04 11.96 -14.49
C TRP A 16 22.16 12.56 -13.39
N SER A 17 22.32 12.06 -12.17
CA SER A 17 21.62 12.59 -10.99
C SER A 17 22.52 12.59 -9.75
N GLY A 18 22.51 13.66 -8.96
CA GLY A 18 23.14 13.69 -7.62
C GLY A 18 23.78 15.00 -7.19
N LEU A 19 23.59 15.36 -5.91
CA LEU A 19 24.27 16.40 -5.12
C LEU A 19 23.79 16.20 -3.65
N VAL A 20 24.54 16.25 -2.52
CA VAL A 20 25.74 17.01 -2.12
C VAL A 20 25.40 18.52 -1.98
N LEU A 21 25.59 19.22 -0.86
CA LEU A 21 26.08 18.88 0.51
C LEU A 21 25.38 19.80 1.54
N GLY A 22 25.37 19.44 2.83
CA GLY A 22 24.95 20.33 3.94
C GLY A 22 25.27 19.73 5.31
N ARG A 23 26.16 20.36 6.10
CA ARG A 23 26.54 19.91 7.45
C ARG A 23 25.67 20.60 8.53
N PRO A 24 25.28 19.93 9.63
CA PRO A 24 24.57 20.58 10.72
C PRO A 24 25.53 21.32 11.66
N GLY A 25 25.22 22.60 11.95
CA GLY A 25 25.80 23.34 13.07
C GLY A 25 25.05 23.01 14.37
N ALA A 26 25.78 22.88 15.48
CA ALA A 26 25.19 22.46 16.75
C ALA A 26 24.37 23.59 17.41
N TRP A 27 23.14 23.28 17.83
CA TRP A 27 22.34 24.12 18.72
C TRP A 27 21.93 23.31 19.96
N ARG A 28 22.18 23.88 21.14
CA ARG A 28 21.80 23.34 22.46
C ARG A 28 20.62 24.15 23.02
N SER A 29 19.58 23.45 23.47
CA SER A 29 18.60 23.83 24.51
C SER A 29 17.41 22.87 24.39
N ALA A 30 16.47 22.80 25.33
CA ALA A 30 16.57 22.82 26.80
C ALA A 30 15.34 22.04 27.31
N ARG A 31 15.46 21.26 28.39
CA ARG A 31 14.31 20.50 28.91
C ARG A 31 13.37 21.43 29.69
N ARG A 32 12.07 21.42 29.37
CA ARG A 32 11.00 21.62 30.35
C ARG A 32 9.81 20.67 30.10
N SER A 33 9.26 20.18 31.20
CA SER A 33 8.06 19.36 31.35
C SER A 33 6.78 20.20 31.23
N GLY A 34 5.60 19.64 30.95
CA GLY A 34 5.26 18.23 30.65
C GLY A 34 3.76 17.93 30.82
N SER A 35 3.37 16.65 30.64
CA SER A 35 2.04 16.05 30.96
C SER A 35 0.84 16.54 30.11
N ASN A 36 -0.19 15.74 29.80
CA ASN A 36 -0.33 14.28 29.76
C ASN A 36 -1.55 13.91 28.88
N ALA A 37 -1.44 12.93 27.97
CA ALA A 37 -2.60 12.27 27.34
C ALA A 37 -2.23 10.88 26.81
N ALA A 38 -3.16 9.95 26.90
CA ALA A 38 -3.03 8.50 26.71
C ALA A 38 -2.05 8.02 25.62
N ARG A 39 -1.04 7.22 26.01
CA ARG A 39 -0.26 6.37 25.11
C ARG A 39 -0.72 4.92 25.22
N SER A 40 -1.14 4.33 24.10
CA SER A 40 -1.12 2.87 23.95
C SER A 40 0.32 2.38 24.08
N ARG A 41 0.52 1.22 24.72
CA ARG A 41 1.83 0.59 24.83
C ARG A 41 2.12 -0.19 23.56
N SER A 42 2.60 0.48 22.52
CA SER A 42 3.24 -0.23 21.42
C SER A 42 4.45 -1.00 21.93
N ALA A 43 4.55 -2.28 21.56
CA ALA A 43 5.78 -3.04 21.74
C ALA A 43 6.88 -2.33 20.94
N GLY A 44 7.97 -1.95 21.62
CA GLY A 44 9.02 -1.14 21.00
C GLY A 44 9.68 -1.87 19.84
N LEU A 45 9.60 -1.29 18.64
CA LEU A 45 10.43 -1.68 17.50
C LEU A 45 11.91 -1.69 17.94
N PRO A 46 12.68 -2.76 17.65
CA PRO A 46 14.12 -2.75 17.89
C PRO A 46 14.77 -1.73 16.95
N THR A 47 15.18 -0.59 17.51
CA THR A 47 15.92 0.45 16.76
C THR A 47 17.17 -0.15 16.12
N ALA A 48 17.24 -0.13 14.79
CA ALA A 48 18.28 -0.78 13.99
C ALA A 48 19.66 -0.08 14.01
N GLU A 49 19.99 0.60 15.11
CA GLU A 49 21.30 1.22 15.35
C GLU A 49 21.81 0.80 16.74
N GLY A 50 22.58 -0.30 16.80
CA GLY A 50 23.05 -0.81 18.10
C GLY A 50 23.83 -2.13 18.14
N ARG A 51 24.21 -2.75 17.01
CA ARG A 51 25.15 -3.88 17.02
C ARG A 51 26.26 -3.74 15.99
N SER A 52 27.45 -3.41 16.49
CA SER A 52 28.72 -3.61 15.80
C SER A 52 28.81 -5.06 15.35
N ALA A 53 28.92 -5.28 14.03
CA ALA A 53 29.06 -6.61 13.47
C ALA A 53 30.48 -7.14 13.74
N ARG A 54 30.65 -7.95 14.79
CA ARG A 54 31.75 -8.92 14.80
C ARG A 54 31.51 -9.87 13.63
N ALA A 55 32.44 -9.89 12.67
CA ALA A 55 32.36 -10.70 11.47
C ALA A 55 32.57 -12.19 11.79
N GLY A 56 31.53 -12.85 12.30
CA GLY A 56 31.48 -14.30 12.47
C GLY A 56 31.11 -15.01 11.16
N THR A 57 31.83 -16.08 10.82
CA THR A 57 31.73 -16.86 9.58
C THR A 57 30.50 -17.80 9.50
N GLY A 58 29.42 -17.45 10.21
CA GLY A 58 28.21 -18.27 10.35
C GLY A 58 27.26 -18.26 9.14
N PRO A 59 26.25 -19.15 9.10
CA PRO A 59 25.33 -19.30 7.96
C PRO A 59 24.65 -17.99 7.52
N ARG A 60 24.19 -17.17 8.46
CA ARG A 60 23.57 -15.86 8.19
C ARG A 60 24.51 -14.91 7.42
N ALA A 61 25.81 -14.89 7.74
CA ALA A 61 26.78 -14.05 7.05
C ALA A 61 27.03 -14.53 5.61
N ARG A 62 27.01 -15.85 5.37
CA ARG A 62 27.11 -16.44 4.02
C ARG A 62 25.88 -16.09 3.18
N LEU A 63 24.67 -16.19 3.76
CA LEU A 63 23.43 -15.78 3.11
C LEU A 63 23.43 -14.28 2.77
N TRP A 64 23.85 -13.42 3.69
CA TRP A 64 23.97 -11.98 3.44
C TRP A 64 24.92 -11.66 2.27
N LEU A 65 26.11 -12.26 2.25
CA LEU A 65 27.07 -12.10 1.15
C LEU A 65 26.49 -12.59 -0.18
N ALA A 66 25.73 -13.69 -0.18
CA ALA A 66 25.07 -14.20 -1.38
C ALA A 66 23.99 -13.22 -1.88
N VAL A 67 23.18 -12.63 -1.00
CA VAL A 67 22.18 -11.60 -1.36
C VAL A 67 22.87 -10.35 -1.93
N GLN A 68 23.96 -9.87 -1.32
CA GLN A 68 24.72 -8.73 -1.85
C GLN A 68 25.36 -9.03 -3.22
N ARG A 69 25.86 -10.25 -3.42
CA ARG A 69 26.37 -10.71 -4.73
C ARG A 69 25.26 -10.73 -5.78
N ASP A 70 24.09 -11.26 -5.44
CA ASP A 70 22.95 -11.31 -6.36
C ASP A 70 22.44 -9.89 -6.70
N ALA A 71 22.49 -8.95 -5.75
CA ALA A 71 22.18 -7.54 -5.99
C ALA A 71 23.20 -6.86 -6.90
N PHE A 72 24.49 -7.15 -6.74
CA PHE A 72 25.55 -6.68 -7.65
C PHE A 72 25.36 -7.24 -9.06
N LEU A 73 25.06 -8.54 -9.21
CA LEU A 73 24.88 -9.19 -10.51
C LEU A 73 23.65 -8.67 -11.28
N GLN A 74 22.59 -8.23 -10.59
CA GLN A 74 21.41 -7.61 -11.23
C GLN A 74 21.74 -6.28 -11.92
N ASN A 75 22.53 -5.41 -11.29
CA ASN A 75 22.97 -4.15 -11.90
C ASN A 75 24.32 -3.68 -11.32
N PRO A 76 25.46 -4.14 -11.87
CA PRO A 76 26.79 -3.83 -11.33
C PRO A 76 27.07 -2.32 -11.25
N ALA A 77 26.64 -1.57 -12.27
CA ALA A 77 26.88 -0.13 -12.37
C ALA A 77 26.11 0.66 -11.30
N LEU A 78 24.84 0.33 -11.07
CA LEU A 78 24.04 0.96 -10.02
C LEU A 78 24.54 0.56 -8.62
N TYR A 79 24.89 -0.71 -8.42
CA TYR A 79 25.40 -1.21 -7.15
C TYR A 79 26.71 -0.51 -6.75
N LEU A 80 27.69 -0.42 -7.66
CA LEU A 80 28.95 0.30 -7.41
C LEU A 80 28.74 1.79 -7.15
N ARG A 81 27.82 2.45 -7.88
CA ARG A 81 27.41 3.83 -7.60
C ARG A 81 26.79 3.97 -6.20
N ALA A 82 25.95 3.03 -5.78
CA ALA A 82 25.32 3.03 -4.46
C ALA A 82 26.33 2.82 -3.32
N VAL A 83 27.33 1.96 -3.49
CA VAL A 83 28.47 1.83 -2.56
C VAL A 83 29.27 3.14 -2.50
N ALA A 84 29.56 3.75 -3.66
CA ALA A 84 30.27 5.01 -3.77
C ALA A 84 29.50 6.21 -3.17
N TRP A 85 28.16 6.15 -3.13
CA TRP A 85 27.30 7.09 -2.39
C TRP A 85 27.38 6.85 -0.88
N ARG A 86 27.38 5.59 -0.42
CA ARG A 86 27.54 5.24 1.01
C ARG A 86 28.86 5.76 1.58
N ALA A 87 29.96 5.58 0.85
CA ALA A 87 31.28 6.09 1.22
C ALA A 87 31.33 7.63 1.32
N ARG A 88 30.49 8.34 0.54
CA ARG A 88 30.32 9.81 0.59
C ARG A 88 29.26 10.27 1.61
N GLY A 89 28.80 9.39 2.50
CA GLY A 89 27.80 9.70 3.53
C GLY A 89 26.34 9.76 3.05
N LEU A 90 26.06 9.54 1.76
CA LEU A 90 24.72 9.57 1.17
C LEU A 90 23.96 8.26 1.46
N LYS A 91 23.77 7.94 2.75
CA LYS A 91 23.23 6.65 3.24
C LYS A 91 21.85 6.31 2.66
N VAL A 92 20.90 7.24 2.70
CA VAL A 92 19.53 7.03 2.17
C VAL A 92 19.59 6.71 0.67
N ARG A 93 20.34 7.50 -0.09
CA ARG A 93 20.50 7.31 -1.54
C ARG A 93 21.11 5.94 -1.89
N SER A 94 22.08 5.48 -1.10
CA SER A 94 22.65 4.15 -1.22
C SER A 94 21.62 3.05 -0.96
N ARG A 95 20.83 3.19 0.12
CA ARG A 95 19.76 2.24 0.48
C ARG A 95 18.67 2.16 -0.59
N ASN A 96 18.17 3.29 -1.11
CA ASN A 96 17.15 3.32 -2.16
C ASN A 96 17.58 2.59 -3.44
N ALA A 97 18.87 2.58 -3.76
CA ALA A 97 19.39 1.84 -4.91
C ALA A 97 19.62 0.35 -4.61
N ILE A 98 20.16 0.01 -3.43
CA ILE A 98 20.50 -1.39 -3.09
C ILE A 98 19.27 -2.20 -2.69
N ALA A 99 18.32 -1.63 -1.95
CA ALA A 99 17.20 -2.38 -1.38
C ALA A 99 16.34 -3.10 -2.44
N PRO A 100 15.90 -2.48 -3.55
CA PRO A 100 15.17 -3.17 -4.61
C PRO A 100 15.92 -4.37 -5.18
N MET A 101 17.24 -4.26 -5.38
CA MET A 101 18.07 -5.35 -5.93
C MET A 101 18.29 -6.46 -4.89
N ALA A 102 18.57 -6.11 -3.64
CA ALA A 102 18.79 -7.07 -2.56
C ALA A 102 17.52 -7.86 -2.23
N GLY A 103 16.37 -7.19 -2.12
CA GLY A 103 15.09 -7.84 -1.82
C GLY A 103 14.54 -8.69 -2.96
N ARG A 104 15.01 -8.49 -4.22
CA ARG A 104 14.74 -9.36 -5.38
C ARG A 104 15.63 -10.62 -5.44
N SER A 105 16.64 -10.78 -4.57
CA SER A 105 17.42 -12.02 -4.52
C SER A 105 16.55 -13.21 -4.13
N ALA A 106 16.70 -14.35 -4.80
CA ALA A 106 16.07 -15.61 -4.43
C ALA A 106 16.46 -16.10 -3.01
N ARG A 107 17.53 -15.54 -2.42
CA ARG A 107 18.02 -15.82 -1.06
C ARG A 107 17.59 -14.76 -0.03
N ALA A 108 16.91 -13.70 -0.46
CA ALA A 108 16.43 -12.62 0.40
C ALA A 108 15.61 -13.17 1.57
N TYR A 109 14.71 -14.11 1.30
CA TYR A 109 13.87 -14.69 2.35
C TYR A 109 14.60 -15.69 3.25
N GLU A 110 15.51 -16.51 2.73
CA GLU A 110 16.38 -17.38 3.55
C GLU A 110 17.24 -16.55 4.52
N TYR A 111 17.78 -15.42 4.05
CA TYR A 111 18.47 -14.47 4.91
C TYR A 111 17.53 -13.84 5.94
N TRP A 112 16.31 -13.44 5.54
CA TRP A 112 15.32 -12.87 6.45
C TRP A 112 14.94 -13.83 7.57
N ILE A 113 14.69 -15.11 7.26
CA ILE A 113 14.41 -16.17 8.25
C ILE A 113 15.57 -16.25 9.25
N ALA A 114 16.80 -16.44 8.75
CA ALA A 114 18.01 -16.51 9.59
C ALA A 114 18.33 -15.20 10.34
N ALA A 115 17.62 -14.11 10.03
CA ALA A 115 17.81 -12.80 10.64
C ALA A 115 16.76 -12.43 11.69
N HIS A 116 15.52 -12.90 11.56
CA HIS A 116 14.35 -12.45 12.32
C HIS A 116 13.63 -13.57 13.08
N GLU A 117 13.71 -14.82 12.64
CA GLU A 117 13.11 -15.94 13.38
C GLU A 117 14.00 -16.28 14.58
N ALA A 118 13.66 -15.69 15.72
CA ALA A 118 14.29 -15.97 17.01
C ALA A 118 13.87 -17.34 17.56
N ALA A 119 14.64 -17.84 18.52
CA ALA A 119 14.32 -19.06 19.24
C ALA A 119 12.94 -19.00 19.93
N PRO A 120 12.27 -20.15 20.13
CA PRO A 120 11.04 -20.31 20.91
C PRO A 120 10.77 -19.28 22.00
N GLU A 121 9.67 -18.54 21.87
CA GLU A 121 9.06 -17.93 23.04
C GLU A 121 8.47 -19.03 23.93
N GLY A 122 8.62 -18.88 25.25
CA GLY A 122 8.19 -19.89 26.22
C GLY A 122 6.68 -20.18 26.15
N ARG A 123 6.33 -21.44 26.48
CA ARG A 123 4.96 -21.97 26.45
C ARG A 123 3.98 -21.01 27.11
N GLY A 124 2.97 -20.60 26.34
CA GLY A 124 1.82 -19.85 26.85
C GLY A 124 0.73 -20.77 27.38
N PRO A 125 -0.49 -20.26 27.60
CA PRO A 125 -1.67 -21.07 27.88
C PRO A 125 -2.13 -21.81 26.62
N GLU A 126 -1.37 -22.84 26.24
CA GLU A 126 -1.65 -23.79 25.17
C GLU A 126 -2.97 -24.54 25.48
N GLY A 127 -3.80 -24.79 24.45
CA GLY A 127 -5.10 -25.48 24.59
C GLY A 127 -6.35 -24.59 24.77
N SER A 128 -6.25 -23.25 24.78
CA SER A 128 -7.41 -22.33 24.83
C SER A 128 -8.13 -22.11 23.49
N ILE A 129 -7.46 -22.46 22.39
CA ILE A 129 -7.95 -22.37 21.00
C ILE A 129 -8.26 -23.80 20.52
N LEU A 130 -9.38 -24.00 19.82
CA LEU A 130 -9.67 -25.23 19.07
C LEU A 130 -9.03 -25.12 17.68
N VAL A 131 -8.14 -26.05 17.31
CA VAL A 131 -7.65 -26.13 15.92
C VAL A 131 -8.60 -27.01 15.12
N ALA A 132 -9.10 -26.49 14.00
CA ALA A 132 -9.93 -27.22 13.05
C ALA A 132 -9.11 -27.47 11.78
N VAL A 133 -8.64 -28.71 11.58
CA VAL A 133 -7.89 -29.10 10.37
C VAL A 133 -8.90 -29.37 9.26
N ASP A 134 -8.91 -28.51 8.24
CA ASP A 134 -9.88 -28.57 7.15
C ASP A 134 -9.38 -29.45 6.00
N CYS A 135 -9.93 -30.66 5.91
CA CYS A 135 -9.66 -31.64 4.87
C CYS A 135 -10.77 -31.69 3.81
N SER A 136 -11.72 -30.74 3.80
CA SER A 136 -12.87 -30.79 2.87
C SER A 136 -12.47 -30.75 1.38
N ALA A 137 -11.31 -30.16 1.06
CA ALA A 137 -10.73 -30.12 -0.28
C ALA A 137 -9.74 -31.28 -0.56
N GLY A 138 -9.46 -32.13 0.43
CA GLY A 138 -8.51 -33.25 0.34
C GLY A 138 -7.79 -33.54 1.66
N THR A 139 -7.43 -34.80 1.87
CA THR A 139 -6.74 -35.30 3.09
C THR A 139 -5.21 -35.36 2.98
N GLU A 140 -4.64 -34.95 1.85
CA GLU A 140 -3.19 -34.94 1.64
C GLU A 140 -2.52 -33.89 2.55
N GLY A 141 -1.55 -34.32 3.35
CA GLY A 141 -0.82 -33.45 4.27
C GLY A 141 -1.32 -33.47 5.72
N ILE A 142 -2.33 -34.29 6.04
CA ILE A 142 -2.98 -34.30 7.37
C ILE A 142 -1.98 -34.59 8.50
N GLU A 143 -1.12 -35.60 8.34
CA GLU A 143 -0.09 -35.96 9.32
C GLU A 143 0.93 -34.83 9.52
N GLN A 144 1.27 -34.09 8.46
CA GLN A 144 2.18 -32.95 8.54
C GLN A 144 1.54 -31.79 9.32
N SER A 145 0.26 -31.48 9.08
CA SER A 145 -0.48 -30.49 9.86
C SER A 145 -0.57 -30.88 11.33
N LEU A 146 -0.89 -32.14 11.63
CA LEU A 146 -0.95 -32.68 12.99
C LEU A 146 0.42 -32.62 13.70
N ALA A 147 1.50 -33.01 13.00
CA ALA A 147 2.87 -32.97 13.53
C ALA A 147 3.39 -31.54 13.81
N SER A 148 2.77 -30.50 13.24
CA SER A 148 3.09 -29.10 13.56
C SER A 148 2.47 -28.58 14.86
N MET A 149 1.59 -29.36 15.50
CA MET A 149 0.86 -28.98 16.70
C MET A 149 1.64 -29.29 17.99
N PRO A 150 1.50 -28.49 19.06
CA PRO A 150 2.03 -28.83 20.37
C PRO A 150 1.26 -30.00 20.99
N ILE A 151 1.97 -30.83 21.77
CA ILE A 151 1.40 -31.99 22.48
C ILE A 151 0.26 -31.53 23.40
N GLY A 152 -0.89 -32.22 23.32
CA GLY A 152 -2.07 -31.90 24.14
C GLY A 152 -2.96 -30.79 23.58
N GLN A 153 -2.64 -30.25 22.39
CA GLN A 153 -3.50 -29.30 21.70
C GLN A 153 -4.86 -29.92 21.35
N LYS A 154 -5.95 -29.16 21.53
CA LYS A 154 -7.29 -29.57 21.10
C LYS A 154 -7.42 -29.41 19.59
N ILE A 155 -7.63 -30.54 18.89
CA ILE A 155 -7.72 -30.62 17.44
C ILE A 155 -9.01 -31.36 17.06
N VAL A 156 -9.65 -30.94 15.98
CA VAL A 156 -10.71 -31.68 15.27
C VAL A 156 -10.44 -31.62 13.76
N ILE A 157 -10.64 -32.72 13.06
CA ILE A 157 -10.55 -32.80 11.59
C ILE A 157 -11.94 -32.57 10.98
N VAL A 158 -12.04 -31.77 9.92
CA VAL A 158 -13.29 -31.53 9.17
C VAL A 158 -13.17 -32.18 7.79
N GLY A 159 -14.13 -33.02 7.41
CA GLY A 159 -14.18 -33.65 6.07
C GLY A 159 -13.14 -34.76 5.82
N GLY A 160 -12.42 -35.19 6.86
CA GLY A 160 -11.43 -36.28 6.82
C GLY A 160 -11.32 -36.98 8.17
N ALA A 161 -10.46 -38.00 8.29
CA ALA A 161 -10.27 -38.73 9.55
C ALA A 161 -8.85 -39.31 9.68
N THR A 162 -8.39 -39.45 10.92
CA THR A 162 -7.27 -40.31 11.34
C THR A 162 -7.71 -41.16 12.53
N ALA A 163 -6.89 -42.13 12.96
CA ALA A 163 -7.27 -43.04 14.05
C ALA A 163 -7.36 -42.35 15.42
N ASP A 164 -6.48 -41.37 15.67
CA ASP A 164 -6.23 -40.83 17.02
C ASP A 164 -6.76 -39.40 17.24
N VAL A 165 -7.36 -38.78 16.21
CA VAL A 165 -7.87 -37.40 16.27
C VAL A 165 -9.36 -37.37 15.96
N PRO A 166 -10.21 -36.71 16.81
CA PRO A 166 -11.63 -36.58 16.53
C PRO A 166 -11.90 -35.92 15.19
N SER A 167 -12.88 -36.44 14.45
CA SER A 167 -13.30 -35.91 13.16
C SER A 167 -14.79 -35.60 13.12
N VAL A 168 -15.16 -34.67 12.25
CA VAL A 168 -16.54 -34.32 11.90
C VAL A 168 -16.71 -34.30 10.39
N ALA A 169 -17.88 -34.70 9.91
CA ALA A 169 -18.18 -34.71 8.47
C ALA A 169 -18.33 -33.29 7.89
N ARG A 170 -18.88 -32.35 8.68
CA ARG A 170 -19.19 -30.99 8.24
C ARG A 170 -18.68 -29.95 9.24
N ALA A 171 -18.39 -28.75 8.75
CA ALA A 171 -17.94 -27.64 9.58
C ALA A 171 -18.95 -27.25 10.68
N ALA A 172 -20.26 -27.39 10.41
CA ALA A 172 -21.32 -27.10 11.39
C ALA A 172 -21.21 -27.95 12.66
N ASP A 173 -20.74 -29.19 12.53
CA ASP A 173 -20.65 -30.15 13.64
C ASP A 173 -19.46 -29.83 14.59
N LEU A 174 -18.58 -28.89 14.23
CA LEU A 174 -17.56 -28.31 15.13
C LEU A 174 -18.18 -27.68 16.40
N ALA A 175 -19.45 -27.25 16.33
CA ALA A 175 -20.19 -26.74 17.48
C ALA A 175 -20.18 -27.69 18.69
N ASN A 176 -20.16 -29.02 18.43
CA ASN A 176 -20.10 -30.05 19.48
C ASN A 176 -18.78 -30.03 20.26
N HIS A 177 -17.69 -29.56 19.63
CA HIS A 177 -16.35 -29.53 20.21
C HIS A 177 -15.99 -28.19 20.86
N LEU A 178 -16.79 -27.13 20.66
CA LEU A 178 -16.58 -25.83 21.29
C LEU A 178 -17.22 -25.79 22.71
N PRO A 179 -16.63 -25.09 23.71
CA PRO A 179 -17.29 -24.88 25.00
C PRO A 179 -18.63 -24.14 24.87
N ALA A 180 -19.57 -24.37 25.80
CA ALA A 180 -20.89 -23.73 25.77
C ALA A 180 -20.85 -22.19 25.82
N ARG A 181 -19.81 -21.63 26.47
CA ARG A 181 -19.53 -20.18 26.54
C ARG A 181 -18.87 -19.60 25.26
N GLY A 182 -18.78 -20.37 24.19
CA GLY A 182 -17.97 -20.07 23.02
C GLY A 182 -16.47 -20.23 23.27
N GLY A 183 -15.67 -19.79 22.30
CA GLY A 183 -14.21 -19.88 22.32
C GLY A 183 -13.57 -19.38 21.03
N TRP A 184 -12.30 -19.72 20.84
CA TRP A 184 -11.55 -19.43 19.62
C TRP A 184 -11.37 -20.68 18.79
N VAL A 185 -11.58 -20.57 17.48
CA VAL A 185 -11.28 -21.61 16.49
C VAL A 185 -10.18 -21.10 15.57
N LEU A 186 -9.14 -21.89 15.32
CA LEU A 186 -8.15 -21.66 14.28
C LEU A 186 -8.38 -22.70 13.17
N PRO A 187 -8.97 -22.29 12.04
CA PRO A 187 -9.02 -23.12 10.83
C PRO A 187 -7.62 -23.26 10.23
N LEU A 188 -7.21 -24.48 9.91
CA LEU A 188 -5.94 -24.78 9.24
C LEU A 188 -6.21 -25.70 8.04
N PRO A 189 -5.99 -25.26 6.79
CA PRO A 189 -6.12 -26.12 5.62
C PRO A 189 -5.21 -27.35 5.71
N CYS A 190 -5.70 -28.51 5.25
CA CYS A 190 -4.94 -29.76 5.29
C CYS A 190 -3.60 -29.66 4.54
N GLY A 191 -2.51 -29.98 5.24
CA GLY A 191 -1.14 -29.87 4.75
C GLY A 191 -0.47 -28.51 4.95
N ASP A 192 -1.19 -27.47 5.39
CA ASP A 192 -0.58 -26.25 5.94
C ASP A 192 -0.01 -26.56 7.34
N LEU A 193 1.06 -25.88 7.74
CA LEU A 193 1.73 -26.08 9.03
C LEU A 193 1.69 -24.80 9.88
N LEU A 194 1.64 -24.97 11.21
CA LEU A 194 1.89 -23.87 12.13
C LEU A 194 3.39 -23.69 12.39
N SER A 195 3.81 -22.42 12.47
CA SER A 195 5.13 -22.06 12.99
C SER A 195 5.22 -22.34 14.49
N PHE A 196 6.43 -22.59 14.99
CA PHE A 196 6.64 -22.84 16.42
C PHE A 196 6.12 -21.65 17.26
N GLY A 197 5.26 -21.93 18.23
CA GLY A 197 4.70 -20.91 19.12
C GLY A 197 3.57 -20.07 18.50
N ALA A 198 3.07 -20.42 17.31
CA ALA A 198 1.92 -19.75 16.68
C ALA A 198 0.71 -19.70 17.61
N LEU A 199 0.30 -20.83 18.19
CA LEU A 199 -0.85 -20.90 19.10
C LEU A 199 -0.66 -20.09 20.38
N THR A 200 0.57 -20.01 20.91
CA THR A 200 0.89 -19.12 22.04
C THR A 200 0.77 -17.64 21.63
N SER A 201 1.14 -17.29 20.39
CA SER A 201 0.98 -15.93 19.86
C SER A 201 -0.49 -15.54 19.71
N TYR A 202 -1.30 -16.43 19.11
CA TYR A 202 -2.75 -16.25 19.01
C TYR A 202 -3.42 -16.19 20.39
N ALA A 203 -3.06 -17.06 21.33
CA ALA A 203 -3.67 -17.10 22.67
C ALA A 203 -3.39 -15.83 23.49
N ARG A 204 -2.23 -15.19 23.30
CA ARG A 204 -1.94 -13.88 23.92
C ARG A 204 -2.75 -12.76 23.27
N ALA A 205 -2.81 -12.72 21.94
CA ALA A 205 -3.61 -11.74 21.20
C ALA A 205 -5.12 -11.88 21.46
N ALA A 206 -5.59 -13.11 21.72
CA ALA A 206 -6.97 -13.43 22.09
C ALA A 206 -7.41 -12.93 23.48
N ALA A 207 -6.46 -12.44 24.29
CA ALA A 207 -6.75 -11.77 25.56
C ALA A 207 -7.07 -10.27 25.40
N GLU A 208 -6.81 -9.68 24.22
CA GLU A 208 -7.08 -8.27 23.96
C GLU A 208 -8.61 -8.01 23.86
N PRO A 209 -9.18 -7.06 24.64
CA PRO A 209 -10.60 -6.76 24.59
C PRO A 209 -11.06 -6.27 23.21
N GLY A 210 -12.26 -6.69 22.79
CA GLY A 210 -12.88 -6.27 21.53
C GLY A 210 -12.38 -6.99 20.27
N VAL A 211 -11.34 -7.82 20.36
CA VAL A 211 -10.85 -8.60 19.21
C VAL A 211 -11.75 -9.82 18.98
N THR A 212 -12.20 -9.98 17.74
CA THR A 212 -13.04 -11.10 17.25
C THR A 212 -12.34 -11.97 16.22
N LEU A 213 -11.36 -11.41 15.50
CA LEU A 213 -10.53 -12.12 14.54
C LEU A 213 -9.08 -11.69 14.71
N ILE A 214 -8.16 -12.65 14.68
CA ILE A 214 -6.71 -12.41 14.69
C ILE A 214 -6.13 -13.11 13.47
N TYR A 215 -5.32 -12.43 12.67
CA TYR A 215 -4.61 -13.03 11.55
C TYR A 215 -3.12 -12.73 11.62
N ALA A 216 -2.31 -13.49 10.89
CA ALA A 216 -0.87 -13.32 10.85
C ALA A 216 -0.31 -13.44 9.43
N ASP A 217 0.94 -13.03 9.25
CA ASP A 217 1.68 -13.31 8.02
C ASP A 217 1.78 -14.84 7.78
N ASP A 218 1.95 -15.19 6.51
CA ASP A 218 2.20 -16.56 6.09
C ASP A 218 3.29 -16.62 5.02
N ASP A 219 3.86 -17.81 4.79
CA ASP A 219 4.68 -18.09 3.63
C ASP A 219 4.21 -19.37 2.94
N LEU A 220 4.82 -19.71 1.80
CA LEU A 220 4.56 -20.98 1.13
C LEU A 220 5.62 -22.02 1.49
N ILE A 221 5.20 -23.26 1.75
CA ILE A 221 6.09 -24.40 1.93
C ILE A 221 6.04 -25.33 0.71
N ALA A 222 7.21 -25.69 0.18
CA ALA A 222 7.34 -26.68 -0.88
C ALA A 222 7.33 -28.12 -0.29
N PRO A 223 7.02 -29.16 -1.09
CA PRO A 223 7.08 -30.56 -0.64
C PRO A 223 8.43 -31.01 -0.06
N SER A 224 9.52 -30.30 -0.38
CA SER A 224 10.86 -30.51 0.20
C SER A 224 11.05 -29.90 1.60
N GLY A 225 9.99 -29.36 2.21
CA GLY A 225 10.04 -28.56 3.44
C GLY A 225 10.61 -27.14 3.26
N LYS A 226 11.02 -26.76 2.03
CA LYS A 226 11.61 -25.45 1.78
C LYS A 226 10.54 -24.35 1.76
N ARG A 227 10.68 -23.39 2.68
CA ARG A 227 9.86 -22.18 2.79
C ARG A 227 10.24 -21.11 1.74
N ARG A 228 9.26 -20.40 1.19
CA ARG A 228 9.39 -19.43 0.07
C ARG A 228 8.22 -18.43 0.03
N ALA A 229 8.39 -17.34 -0.73
CA ALA A 229 7.30 -16.39 -1.07
C ALA A 229 6.47 -15.88 0.12
N PRO A 230 7.07 -15.14 1.07
CA PRO A 230 6.36 -14.59 2.23
C PRO A 230 5.29 -13.57 1.84
N HIS A 231 4.13 -13.69 2.45
CA HIS A 231 3.08 -12.68 2.47
C HIS A 231 3.17 -11.89 3.77
N PHE A 232 3.89 -10.77 3.69
CA PHE A 232 3.94 -9.71 4.68
C PHE A 232 2.73 -8.80 4.46
N LYS A 233 1.67 -9.05 5.21
CA LYS A 233 0.32 -8.54 4.93
C LYS A 233 0.20 -7.07 5.37
N PRO A 234 -0.75 -6.31 4.80
CA PRO A 234 -1.18 -5.07 5.42
C PRO A 234 -1.98 -5.35 6.71
N ASP A 235 -2.08 -4.35 7.56
CA ASP A 235 -3.13 -4.26 8.58
C ASP A 235 -4.51 -4.15 7.90
N TRP A 236 -5.58 -4.29 8.69
CA TRP A 236 -6.92 -4.59 8.18
C TRP A 236 -7.38 -3.63 7.07
N ASN A 237 -7.59 -4.19 5.87
CA ASN A 237 -7.97 -3.47 4.67
C ASN A 237 -9.19 -4.17 4.04
N PRO A 238 -10.43 -3.74 4.37
CA PRO A 238 -11.64 -4.45 3.95
C PRO A 238 -11.81 -4.49 2.42
N GLU A 239 -11.40 -3.41 1.74
CA GLU A 239 -11.46 -3.31 0.28
C GLU A 239 -10.51 -4.33 -0.37
N LEU A 240 -9.27 -4.45 0.13
CA LEU A 240 -8.33 -5.45 -0.37
C LEU A 240 -8.82 -6.88 -0.07
N PHE A 241 -9.40 -7.12 1.11
CA PHE A 241 -9.91 -8.44 1.50
C PHE A 241 -11.02 -8.94 0.57
N GLU A 242 -11.89 -8.04 0.10
CA GLU A 242 -12.96 -8.41 -0.83
C GLU A 242 -12.40 -8.98 -2.14
N TRP A 243 -11.39 -8.31 -2.70
CA TRP A 243 -10.73 -8.73 -3.94
C TRP A 243 -9.61 -9.77 -3.77
N HIS A 244 -9.05 -9.93 -2.57
CA HIS A 244 -7.97 -10.88 -2.28
C HIS A 244 -8.05 -11.34 -0.83
N ASP A 245 -8.48 -12.57 -0.62
CA ASP A 245 -8.54 -13.15 0.72
C ASP A 245 -7.14 -13.46 1.25
N PHE A 246 -6.61 -12.51 2.02
CA PHE A 246 -5.28 -12.61 2.64
C PHE A 246 -5.31 -13.13 4.09
N ILE A 247 -6.48 -13.47 4.66
CA ILE A 247 -6.59 -13.80 6.10
C ILE A 247 -7.10 -15.22 6.40
N THR A 248 -8.03 -15.79 5.62
CA THR A 248 -8.84 -16.93 6.11
C THR A 248 -8.03 -18.17 6.46
N GLY A 249 -7.13 -18.60 5.59
CA GLY A 249 -6.21 -19.73 5.85
C GLY A 249 -5.03 -19.39 6.78
N SER A 250 -5.14 -18.33 7.59
CA SER A 250 -4.04 -17.84 8.45
C SER A 250 -4.57 -17.06 9.66
N CYS A 251 -5.72 -17.44 10.22
CA CYS A 251 -6.40 -16.69 11.27
C CYS A 251 -6.97 -17.57 12.40
N ALA A 252 -7.16 -16.96 13.56
CA ALA A 252 -7.98 -17.47 14.65
C ALA A 252 -9.21 -16.58 14.82
N ILE A 253 -10.37 -17.20 14.99
CA ILE A 253 -11.68 -16.54 14.97
C ILE A 253 -12.43 -16.86 16.27
N LYS A 254 -12.94 -15.82 16.93
CA LYS A 254 -13.79 -15.93 18.11
C LYS A 254 -15.21 -16.27 17.67
N THR A 255 -15.79 -17.31 18.25
CA THR A 255 -17.11 -17.81 17.85
C THR A 255 -17.83 -18.54 18.99
N ASP A 256 -19.05 -18.95 18.72
CA ASP A 256 -19.93 -19.69 19.61
C ASP A 256 -20.57 -20.88 18.87
N ARG A 257 -21.32 -21.70 19.61
CA ARG A 257 -21.94 -22.91 19.05
C ARG A 257 -23.02 -22.61 18.00
N ALA A 258 -23.75 -21.50 18.14
CA ALA A 258 -24.83 -21.16 17.22
C ALA A 258 -24.26 -20.69 15.87
N LYS A 259 -23.22 -19.85 15.91
CA LYS A 259 -22.49 -19.42 14.71
C LYS A 259 -21.86 -20.59 13.97
N LEU A 260 -21.21 -21.51 14.68
CA LEU A 260 -20.67 -22.72 14.06
C LEU A 260 -21.77 -23.57 13.43
N ALA A 261 -22.87 -23.85 14.14
CA ALA A 261 -23.97 -24.67 13.63
C ALA A 261 -24.69 -24.07 12.39
N ALA A 262 -24.56 -22.76 12.16
CA ALA A 262 -25.11 -22.05 11.00
C ALA A 262 -24.15 -21.97 9.79
N LEU A 263 -22.94 -22.55 9.88
CA LEU A 263 -21.97 -22.50 8.78
C LEU A 263 -22.40 -23.33 7.56
N PRO A 264 -22.09 -22.87 6.33
CA PRO A 264 -22.24 -23.68 5.13
C PRO A 264 -21.21 -24.82 5.10
N ASP A 265 -21.47 -25.87 4.32
CA ASP A 265 -20.51 -26.97 4.14
C ASP A 265 -19.27 -26.56 3.31
N THR A 266 -19.42 -25.59 2.39
CA THR A 266 -18.34 -25.07 1.55
C THR A 266 -18.03 -23.60 1.87
N GLY A 267 -16.76 -23.21 1.80
CA GLY A 267 -16.33 -21.83 2.09
C GLY A 267 -16.51 -21.39 3.56
N TRP A 268 -16.76 -22.33 4.47
CA TRP A 268 -17.11 -22.08 5.87
C TRP A 268 -16.11 -21.18 6.61
N ILE A 269 -14.82 -21.27 6.30
CA ILE A 269 -13.76 -20.43 6.88
C ILE A 269 -14.01 -18.94 6.54
N ARG A 270 -14.34 -18.62 5.28
CA ARG A 270 -14.62 -17.24 4.85
C ARG A 270 -15.93 -16.73 5.45
N ALA A 271 -16.96 -17.56 5.52
CA ALA A 271 -18.23 -17.20 6.17
C ALA A 271 -18.06 -16.90 7.67
N LEU A 272 -17.27 -17.73 8.38
CA LEU A 272 -16.93 -17.53 9.79
C LEU A 272 -16.11 -16.25 10.00
N ALA A 273 -15.13 -16.00 9.13
CA ALA A 273 -14.31 -14.79 9.18
C ALA A 273 -15.14 -13.52 8.92
N GLN A 274 -16.00 -13.52 7.91
CA GLN A 274 -16.93 -12.41 7.60
C GLN A 274 -17.86 -12.12 8.78
N THR A 275 -18.39 -13.15 9.45
CA THR A 275 -19.19 -12.99 10.66
C THR A 275 -18.41 -12.26 11.75
N ALA A 276 -17.18 -12.70 12.04
CA ALA A 276 -16.34 -12.08 13.08
C ALA A 276 -15.87 -10.66 12.75
N ILE A 277 -15.63 -10.35 11.47
CA ILE A 277 -15.34 -8.99 10.97
C ILE A 277 -16.53 -8.04 11.22
N GLY A 278 -17.76 -8.54 11.11
CA GLY A 278 -18.97 -7.75 11.43
C GLY A 278 -19.14 -7.43 12.91
N GLU A 279 -18.45 -8.15 13.79
CA GLU A 279 -18.60 -8.04 15.26
C GLU A 279 -17.42 -7.33 15.95
N GLY A 280 -16.32 -7.08 15.26
CA GLY A 280 -15.11 -6.50 15.83
C GLY A 280 -13.99 -6.28 14.80
N VAL A 281 -12.91 -5.63 15.22
CA VAL A 281 -11.81 -5.28 14.32
C VAL A 281 -10.78 -6.42 14.24
N PRO A 282 -10.42 -6.89 13.04
CA PRO A 282 -9.31 -7.83 12.85
C PRO A 282 -7.98 -7.30 13.40
N LEU A 283 -7.35 -8.08 14.27
CA LEU A 283 -6.01 -7.81 14.79
C LEU A 283 -4.94 -8.53 13.95
N HIS A 284 -3.96 -7.78 13.46
CA HIS A 284 -2.84 -8.34 12.70
C HIS A 284 -1.64 -8.64 13.62
N LEU A 285 -1.05 -9.82 13.45
CA LEU A 285 0.25 -10.20 14.01
C LEU A 285 1.31 -10.20 12.90
N HIS A 286 2.23 -9.22 12.92
CA HIS A 286 3.37 -9.05 12.00
C HIS A 286 4.44 -10.15 12.16
N ARG A 287 4.04 -11.42 12.01
CA ARG A 287 4.85 -12.62 12.20
C ARG A 287 4.38 -13.71 11.26
N VAL A 288 5.31 -14.40 10.62
CA VAL A 288 5.02 -15.60 9.80
C VAL A 288 4.67 -16.75 10.75
N LEU A 289 3.37 -16.96 10.97
CA LEU A 289 2.85 -17.99 11.89
C LEU A 289 2.29 -19.22 11.17
N HIS A 290 2.13 -19.15 9.85
CA HIS A 290 1.59 -20.22 9.01
C HIS A 290 2.52 -20.50 7.82
N HIS A 291 2.70 -21.77 7.48
CA HIS A 291 3.49 -22.25 6.35
C HIS A 291 2.58 -23.04 5.42
N ARG A 292 2.19 -22.45 4.29
CA ARG A 292 1.03 -22.88 3.51
C ARG A 292 1.40 -23.60 2.23
N ARG A 293 0.61 -24.59 1.81
CA ARG A 293 0.77 -25.25 0.51
C ARG A 293 0.30 -24.35 -0.63
N ASN A 294 -0.78 -23.62 -0.40
CA ASN A 294 -1.41 -22.71 -1.35
C ASN A 294 -1.96 -21.46 -0.66
N ARG A 295 -2.46 -20.51 -1.45
CA ARG A 295 -3.25 -19.35 -1.01
C ARG A 295 -4.48 -19.24 -1.91
N PRO A 296 -5.55 -18.56 -1.46
CA PRO A 296 -6.59 -18.09 -2.38
C PRO A 296 -5.96 -17.19 -3.44
N ASP A 297 -6.38 -17.35 -4.70
CA ASP A 297 -6.02 -16.41 -5.76
C ASP A 297 -6.84 -15.10 -5.61
N PRO A 298 -6.27 -13.95 -6.00
CA PRO A 298 -7.02 -12.70 -6.05
C PRO A 298 -8.11 -12.74 -7.14
N VAL A 299 -9.30 -12.27 -6.79
CA VAL A 299 -10.37 -11.98 -7.74
C VAL A 299 -10.09 -10.59 -8.33
N LEU A 300 -9.72 -10.55 -9.61
CA LEU A 300 -9.56 -9.27 -10.30
C LEU A 300 -10.93 -8.60 -10.45
N PRO A 301 -11.05 -7.28 -10.20
CA PRO A 301 -12.30 -6.59 -10.41
C PRO A 301 -12.64 -6.59 -11.90
N ALA A 302 -13.87 -7.00 -12.23
CA ALA A 302 -14.42 -6.69 -13.53
C ALA A 302 -14.34 -5.17 -13.76
N GLN A 303 -14.03 -4.76 -15.00
CA GLN A 303 -14.31 -3.37 -15.41
C GLN A 303 -15.78 -3.10 -15.08
N ALA A 304 -16.02 -1.96 -14.43
CA ALA A 304 -17.32 -1.70 -13.80
C ALA A 304 -18.33 -1.14 -14.83
N VAL A 305 -18.53 -1.90 -15.91
CA VAL A 305 -19.32 -1.57 -17.10
C VAL A 305 -20.76 -1.23 -16.72
N GLY A 306 -21.23 -0.07 -17.18
CA GLY A 306 -22.64 0.15 -17.51
C GLY A 306 -23.64 0.52 -16.41
N GLN A 307 -23.36 0.33 -15.11
CA GLN A 307 -24.28 0.86 -14.07
C GLN A 307 -24.08 2.36 -13.85
N ALA A 308 -24.71 3.17 -14.70
CA ALA A 308 -24.82 4.61 -14.48
C ALA A 308 -25.37 4.90 -13.07
N LEU A 309 -24.81 5.91 -12.39
CA LEU A 309 -25.43 6.42 -11.17
C LEU A 309 -26.80 6.99 -11.54
N SER A 310 -27.85 6.62 -10.80
CA SER A 310 -29.23 7.07 -11.06
C SER A 310 -29.39 8.59 -10.92
N SER A 311 -28.49 9.24 -10.19
CA SER A 311 -28.33 10.68 -10.12
C SER A 311 -26.83 10.96 -9.94
N PRO A 312 -26.08 11.19 -11.04
CA PRO A 312 -24.65 11.44 -10.96
C PRO A 312 -24.40 12.83 -10.36
N PRO A 313 -23.61 12.96 -9.27
CA PRO A 313 -23.28 14.27 -8.69
C PRO A 313 -22.48 15.13 -9.66
N LEU A 314 -22.55 16.45 -9.50
CA LEU A 314 -21.74 17.36 -10.32
C LEU A 314 -20.27 17.27 -9.87
N VAL A 315 -19.38 17.01 -10.82
CA VAL A 315 -17.93 16.98 -10.59
C VAL A 315 -17.31 18.26 -11.13
N THR A 316 -16.68 19.07 -10.27
CA THR A 316 -15.83 20.17 -10.71
C THR A 316 -14.40 19.67 -10.91
N ALA A 317 -13.97 19.56 -12.16
CA ALA A 317 -12.57 19.33 -12.52
C ALA A 317 -11.77 20.63 -12.39
N ILE A 318 -10.70 20.60 -11.58
CA ILE A 318 -9.83 21.74 -11.29
C ILE A 318 -8.45 21.46 -11.88
N ILE A 319 -8.03 22.31 -12.82
CA ILE A 319 -6.79 22.18 -13.59
C ILE A 319 -5.90 23.40 -13.38
N PRO A 320 -4.91 23.37 -12.47
CA PRO A 320 -3.87 24.39 -12.40
C PRO A 320 -2.98 24.28 -13.65
N THR A 321 -2.76 25.41 -14.34
CA THR A 321 -1.96 25.46 -15.57
C THR A 321 -0.99 26.63 -15.58
N ARG A 322 0.04 26.51 -16.41
CA ARG A 322 0.93 27.59 -16.82
C ARG A 322 1.61 27.17 -18.11
N ASP A 323 1.38 27.91 -19.18
CA ASP A 323 1.97 27.67 -20.51
C ASP A 323 1.70 26.22 -21.02
N HIS A 324 2.39 25.78 -22.07
CA HIS A 324 2.31 24.43 -22.63
C HIS A 324 0.90 24.01 -23.10
N VAL A 325 0.26 24.86 -23.92
CA VAL A 325 -1.10 24.69 -24.46
C VAL A 325 -1.44 23.27 -24.94
N ALA A 326 -0.50 22.53 -25.54
CA ALA A 326 -0.73 21.18 -26.03
C ALA A 326 -1.12 20.19 -24.91
N LEU A 327 -0.49 20.27 -23.74
CA LEU A 327 -0.81 19.39 -22.60
C LEU A 327 -2.18 19.73 -22.03
N LEU A 328 -2.42 21.01 -21.75
CA LEU A 328 -3.71 21.50 -21.24
C LEU A 328 -4.86 21.15 -22.20
N ARG A 329 -4.63 21.25 -23.52
CA ARG A 329 -5.60 20.88 -24.54
C ARG A 329 -5.97 19.40 -24.47
N THR A 330 -4.98 18.49 -24.45
CA THR A 330 -5.22 17.05 -24.30
C THR A 330 -6.01 16.73 -23.02
N CYS A 331 -5.68 17.38 -21.90
CA CYS A 331 -6.38 17.21 -20.62
C CYS A 331 -7.85 17.69 -20.68
N VAL A 332 -8.10 18.89 -21.22
CA VAL A 332 -9.46 19.44 -21.35
C VAL A 332 -10.30 18.68 -22.38
N GLU A 333 -9.71 18.23 -23.49
CA GLU A 333 -10.40 17.41 -24.49
C GLU A 333 -10.74 16.02 -23.92
N GLY A 334 -9.85 15.42 -23.13
CA GLY A 334 -10.14 14.18 -22.38
C GLY A 334 -11.25 14.31 -21.34
N LEU A 335 -11.39 15.47 -20.68
CA LEU A 335 -12.53 15.77 -19.79
C LEU A 335 -13.84 15.89 -20.57
N ARG A 336 -13.83 16.60 -21.71
CA ARG A 336 -15.03 16.79 -22.55
C ARG A 336 -15.46 15.51 -23.28
N GLY A 337 -14.54 14.57 -23.48
CA GLY A 337 -14.80 13.24 -24.03
C GLY A 337 -15.13 12.15 -23.00
N ALA A 338 -15.23 12.49 -21.71
CA ALA A 338 -15.55 11.53 -20.66
C ALA A 338 -17.03 11.08 -20.74
N ASP A 339 -17.28 9.79 -20.50
CA ASP A 339 -18.63 9.22 -20.36
C ASP A 339 -19.17 9.48 -18.95
N TYR A 340 -19.40 10.77 -18.67
CA TYR A 340 -19.97 11.27 -17.42
C TYR A 340 -20.73 12.58 -17.67
N PRO A 341 -22.05 12.66 -17.38
CA PRO A 341 -22.90 13.74 -17.90
C PRO A 341 -22.80 15.06 -17.14
N ALA A 342 -22.18 15.10 -15.95
CA ALA A 342 -22.18 16.25 -15.05
C ALA A 342 -20.75 16.67 -14.69
N ILE A 343 -20.04 17.29 -15.64
CA ILE A 343 -18.69 17.85 -15.43
C ILE A 343 -18.71 19.38 -15.57
N GLU A 344 -18.27 20.07 -14.54
CA GLU A 344 -17.81 21.46 -14.59
C GLU A 344 -16.29 21.47 -14.76
N ILE A 345 -15.75 22.39 -15.58
CA ILE A 345 -14.29 22.55 -15.75
C ILE A 345 -13.87 23.94 -15.28
N ILE A 346 -12.89 23.99 -14.37
CA ILE A 346 -12.19 25.18 -13.92
C ILE A 346 -10.70 25.05 -14.29
N VAL A 347 -10.20 25.99 -15.08
CA VAL A 347 -8.77 26.14 -15.37
C VAL A 347 -8.22 27.32 -14.56
N ALA A 348 -7.18 27.07 -13.77
CA ALA A 348 -6.56 28.08 -12.93
C ALA A 348 -5.18 28.46 -13.49
N ASP A 349 -5.10 29.62 -14.14
CA ASP A 349 -3.89 30.08 -14.84
C ASP A 349 -2.90 30.77 -13.89
N ASN A 350 -1.70 30.21 -13.72
CA ASN A 350 -0.63 30.77 -12.90
C ASN A 350 0.42 31.53 -13.74
N ASP A 351 0.02 32.71 -14.24
CA ASP A 351 0.83 33.60 -15.09
C ASP A 351 1.35 32.92 -16.37
N SER A 352 0.48 32.35 -17.21
CA SER A 352 0.83 31.99 -18.59
C SER A 352 1.28 33.21 -19.39
N ARG A 353 2.18 32.98 -20.35
CA ARG A 353 2.84 34.02 -21.17
C ARG A 353 2.94 33.65 -22.65
N GLU A 354 2.86 32.38 -22.98
CA GLU A 354 2.82 31.93 -24.37
C GLU A 354 1.53 32.41 -25.05
N SER A 355 1.67 33.09 -26.20
CA SER A 355 0.55 33.65 -26.96
C SER A 355 -0.49 32.59 -27.34
N GLU A 356 -0.04 31.37 -27.69
CA GLU A 356 -0.92 30.24 -28.01
C GLU A 356 -1.70 29.76 -26.78
N THR A 357 -1.08 29.74 -25.61
CA THR A 357 -1.75 29.40 -24.34
C THR A 357 -2.78 30.46 -23.99
N LEU A 358 -2.43 31.75 -24.04
CA LEU A 358 -3.36 32.86 -23.77
C LEU A 358 -4.55 32.88 -24.73
N ALA A 359 -4.31 32.62 -26.03
CA ALA A 359 -5.39 32.48 -27.02
C ALA A 359 -6.32 31.31 -26.67
N TYR A 360 -5.77 30.14 -26.34
CA TYR A 360 -6.58 28.98 -25.96
C TYR A 360 -7.37 29.20 -24.66
N LEU A 361 -6.81 29.88 -23.66
CA LEU A 361 -7.54 30.26 -22.44
C LEU A 361 -8.70 31.22 -22.76
N ALA A 362 -8.53 32.14 -23.71
CA ALA A 362 -9.62 32.98 -24.20
C ALA A 362 -10.69 32.16 -24.97
N ASP A 363 -10.29 31.11 -25.70
CA ASP A 363 -11.22 30.21 -26.38
C ASP A 363 -12.04 29.38 -25.38
N LEU A 364 -11.40 28.85 -24.34
CA LEU A 364 -12.05 28.13 -23.24
C LEU A 364 -13.11 28.99 -22.54
N ARG A 365 -12.80 30.27 -22.26
CA ARG A 365 -13.78 31.23 -21.72
C ARG A 365 -15.01 31.39 -22.63
N ARG A 366 -14.82 31.45 -23.96
CA ARG A 366 -15.94 31.52 -24.94
C ARG A 366 -16.74 30.22 -25.05
N LEU A 367 -16.13 29.08 -24.70
CA LEU A 367 -16.77 27.77 -24.63
C LEU A 367 -17.47 27.49 -23.28
N GLY A 368 -17.53 28.48 -22.37
CA GLY A 368 -18.19 28.35 -21.07
C GLY A 368 -17.34 27.69 -19.97
N VAL A 369 -16.07 27.38 -20.24
CA VAL A 369 -15.14 26.90 -19.21
C VAL A 369 -14.73 28.07 -18.32
N LYS A 370 -14.81 27.87 -17.00
CA LYS A 370 -14.36 28.87 -16.02
C LYS A 370 -12.84 28.94 -16.06
N VAL A 371 -12.27 30.05 -16.51
CA VAL A 371 -10.82 30.29 -16.45
C VAL A 371 -10.55 31.43 -15.48
N ILE A 372 -9.86 31.11 -14.37
CA ILE A 372 -9.51 32.06 -13.31
C ILE A 372 -8.02 32.38 -13.35
N ASP A 373 -7.68 33.62 -13.04
CA ASP A 373 -6.30 34.09 -13.04
C ASP A 373 -5.74 33.99 -11.61
N CYS A 374 -4.63 33.27 -11.44
CA CYS A 374 -4.00 32.95 -10.16
C CYS A 374 -2.52 33.42 -10.13
N PRO A 375 -2.26 34.75 -10.17
CA PRO A 375 -0.93 35.29 -10.39
C PRO A 375 0.05 35.03 -9.24
N GLY A 376 1.35 35.16 -9.55
CA GLY A 376 2.44 35.11 -8.57
C GLY A 376 3.17 33.77 -8.49
N PRO A 377 4.04 33.59 -7.46
CA PRO A 377 4.90 32.41 -7.36
C PRO A 377 4.09 31.11 -7.27
N PHE A 378 4.46 30.11 -8.07
CA PHE A 378 3.79 28.81 -8.11
C PHE A 378 3.68 28.17 -6.73
N ASN A 379 2.43 27.91 -6.32
CA ASN A 379 2.05 27.19 -5.12
C ASN A 379 0.80 26.40 -5.49
N TYR A 380 0.96 25.10 -5.69
CA TYR A 380 -0.10 24.20 -6.14
C TYR A 380 -1.28 24.22 -5.18
N SER A 381 -1.02 24.18 -3.87
CA SER A 381 -2.05 24.23 -2.83
C SER A 381 -2.91 25.50 -2.93
N ARG A 382 -2.28 26.68 -3.04
CA ARG A 382 -3.00 27.96 -3.16
C ARG A 382 -3.81 28.07 -4.45
N ILE A 383 -3.24 27.66 -5.58
CA ILE A 383 -3.94 27.73 -6.88
C ILE A 383 -5.19 26.85 -6.85
N ASN A 384 -5.10 25.64 -6.29
CA ASN A 384 -6.25 24.75 -6.16
C ASN A 384 -7.27 25.26 -5.12
N ASN A 385 -6.84 25.74 -3.95
CA ASN A 385 -7.74 26.34 -2.96
C ASN A 385 -8.52 27.53 -3.53
N ALA A 386 -7.86 28.41 -4.29
CA ALA A 386 -8.52 29.52 -4.97
C ALA A 386 -9.53 29.04 -6.01
N ALA A 387 -9.23 27.97 -6.76
CA ALA A 387 -10.15 27.38 -7.72
C ALA A 387 -11.39 26.74 -7.08
N VAL A 388 -11.25 26.11 -5.90
CA VAL A 388 -12.38 25.53 -5.16
C VAL A 388 -13.42 26.59 -4.77
N ALA A 389 -13.02 27.85 -4.53
CA ALA A 389 -13.96 28.93 -4.24
C ALA A 389 -14.91 29.28 -5.42
N HIS A 390 -14.61 28.78 -6.63
CA HIS A 390 -15.44 28.95 -7.82
C HIS A 390 -16.17 27.65 -8.25
N ALA A 391 -15.92 26.54 -7.54
CA ALA A 391 -16.50 25.23 -7.80
C ALA A 391 -17.93 25.11 -7.28
N THR A 392 -18.82 24.54 -8.10
CA THR A 392 -20.23 24.31 -7.76
C THR A 392 -20.62 22.84 -7.68
N GLY A 393 -19.69 21.91 -7.94
CA GLY A 393 -19.93 20.48 -7.87
C GLY A 393 -19.82 19.91 -6.46
N ASP A 394 -20.65 18.89 -6.17
CA ASP A 394 -20.62 18.12 -4.93
C ASP A 394 -19.26 17.43 -4.73
N LEU A 395 -18.60 17.09 -5.84
CA LEU A 395 -17.27 16.49 -5.88
C LEU A 395 -16.27 17.40 -6.58
N LEU A 396 -15.06 17.49 -6.02
CA LEU A 396 -13.90 18.14 -6.61
C LEU A 396 -13.01 17.06 -7.24
N CYS A 397 -12.55 17.28 -8.46
CA CYS A 397 -11.55 16.45 -9.14
C CYS A 397 -10.30 17.30 -9.45
N PHE A 398 -9.28 17.21 -8.60
CA PHE A 398 -7.99 17.85 -8.85
C PHE A 398 -7.22 17.05 -9.90
N LEU A 399 -6.77 17.72 -10.96
CA LEU A 399 -6.17 17.09 -12.13
C LEU A 399 -5.02 17.95 -12.64
N ASN A 400 -3.83 17.37 -12.85
CA ASN A 400 -2.74 18.13 -13.46
C ASN A 400 -3.03 18.40 -14.95
N ASN A 401 -2.50 19.51 -15.49
CA ASN A 401 -2.66 19.87 -16.90
C ASN A 401 -1.92 18.93 -17.88
N ASP A 402 -1.07 18.01 -17.39
CA ASP A 402 -0.31 17.02 -18.18
C ASP A 402 -0.79 15.57 -17.97
N VAL A 403 -2.06 15.39 -17.65
CA VAL A 403 -2.78 14.11 -17.64
C VAL A 403 -3.57 13.90 -18.94
N GLU A 404 -3.54 12.67 -19.44
CA GLU A 404 -4.21 12.19 -20.64
C GLU A 404 -5.16 11.03 -20.27
N MET A 405 -6.41 11.13 -20.71
CA MET A 405 -7.49 10.18 -20.42
C MET A 405 -7.78 9.34 -21.67
N ALA A 406 -7.25 8.13 -21.70
CA ALA A 406 -7.38 7.22 -22.86
C ALA A 406 -8.71 6.42 -22.89
N ASP A 407 -9.39 6.28 -21.74
CA ASP A 407 -10.67 5.58 -21.60
C ASP A 407 -11.76 6.61 -21.21
N PRO A 408 -12.79 6.85 -22.03
CA PRO A 408 -13.91 7.73 -21.68
C PRO A 408 -14.57 7.39 -20.34
N GLY A 409 -14.61 6.11 -19.94
CA GLY A 409 -15.26 5.65 -18.72
C GLY A 409 -14.50 5.92 -17.41
N TRP A 410 -13.33 6.58 -17.47
CA TRP A 410 -12.39 6.73 -16.34
C TRP A 410 -12.99 7.37 -15.07
N LEU A 411 -13.86 8.37 -15.21
CA LEU A 411 -14.33 9.18 -14.07
C LEU A 411 -15.36 8.43 -13.22
N SER A 412 -16.23 7.63 -13.85
CA SER A 412 -17.33 6.91 -13.18
C SER A 412 -16.86 6.01 -12.02
N PRO A 413 -15.81 5.18 -12.15
CA PRO A 413 -15.22 4.45 -11.03
C PRO A 413 -14.78 5.33 -9.86
N LEU A 414 -14.15 6.48 -10.12
CA LEU A 414 -13.66 7.38 -9.07
C LEU A 414 -14.83 8.01 -8.30
N VAL A 415 -15.83 8.51 -9.02
CA VAL A 415 -17.05 9.10 -8.45
C VAL A 415 -17.77 8.11 -7.54
N ARG A 416 -17.97 6.85 -7.99
CA ARG A 416 -18.64 5.81 -7.20
C ARG A 416 -17.97 5.55 -5.84
N GLN A 417 -16.66 5.72 -5.73
CA GLN A 417 -15.97 5.61 -4.44
C GLN A 417 -16.03 6.93 -3.64
N ALA A 418 -15.94 8.09 -4.31
CA ALA A 418 -15.91 9.40 -3.66
C ALA A 418 -17.23 9.77 -2.96
N VAL A 419 -18.38 9.30 -3.47
CA VAL A 419 -19.69 9.49 -2.84
C VAL A 419 -19.90 8.65 -1.56
N ARG A 420 -19.02 7.68 -1.27
CA ARG A 420 -19.16 6.84 -0.07
C ARG A 420 -18.92 7.66 1.20
N PRO A 421 -19.74 7.51 2.26
CA PRO A 421 -19.54 8.23 3.52
C PRO A 421 -18.14 8.02 4.13
N ASP A 422 -17.60 6.81 4.05
CA ASP A 422 -16.33 6.41 4.67
C ASP A 422 -15.07 6.79 3.88
N ILE A 423 -15.20 7.33 2.66
CA ILE A 423 -14.08 7.65 1.78
C ILE A 423 -13.80 9.16 1.73
N GLY A 424 -12.53 9.53 1.88
CA GLY A 424 -12.06 10.92 1.89
C GLY A 424 -11.47 11.37 0.56
N ALA A 425 -10.60 10.55 -0.04
CA ALA A 425 -9.91 10.88 -1.30
C ALA A 425 -9.79 9.63 -2.17
N VAL A 426 -10.01 9.77 -3.48
CA VAL A 426 -9.95 8.67 -4.46
C VAL A 426 -8.93 8.99 -5.53
N GLY A 427 -8.01 8.07 -5.77
CA GLY A 427 -6.95 8.19 -6.78
C GLY A 427 -7.06 7.16 -7.89
N ALA A 428 -6.88 7.61 -9.12
CA ALA A 428 -6.71 6.75 -10.29
C ALA A 428 -5.35 6.03 -10.27
N ARG A 429 -5.21 4.96 -11.05
CA ARG A 429 -3.89 4.46 -11.46
C ARG A 429 -3.28 5.42 -12.49
N LEU A 430 -2.03 5.81 -12.27
CA LEU A 430 -1.29 6.63 -13.23
C LEU A 430 -0.15 5.83 -13.84
N LEU A 431 -0.07 5.88 -15.17
CA LEU A 431 1.04 5.36 -15.95
C LEU A 431 1.90 6.50 -16.48
N TYR A 432 3.19 6.20 -16.66
CA TYR A 432 4.08 6.96 -17.51
C TYR A 432 3.75 6.74 -18.99
N PRO A 433 4.18 7.64 -19.90
CA PRO A 433 4.01 7.46 -21.34
C PRO A 433 4.73 6.23 -21.93
N ASP A 434 5.68 5.64 -21.20
CA ASP A 434 6.33 4.36 -21.55
C ASP A 434 5.55 3.12 -21.07
N GLY A 435 4.38 3.31 -20.46
CA GLY A 435 3.53 2.26 -19.92
C GLY A 435 3.93 1.77 -18.53
N THR A 436 5.01 2.28 -17.92
CA THR A 436 5.36 1.91 -16.55
C THR A 436 4.46 2.59 -15.51
N ILE A 437 4.25 1.94 -14.37
CA ILE A 437 3.44 2.47 -13.27
C ILE A 437 4.13 3.69 -12.66
N GLN A 438 3.37 4.76 -12.49
CA GLN A 438 3.78 5.95 -11.77
C GLN A 438 3.09 6.05 -10.40
N HIS A 439 1.82 5.65 -10.31
CA HIS A 439 1.04 5.66 -9.07
C HIS A 439 0.09 4.46 -8.99
N ALA A 440 0.17 3.73 -7.88
CA ALA A 440 -0.78 2.70 -7.46
C ALA A 440 -1.07 2.85 -5.94
N GLY A 441 -1.45 4.06 -5.52
CA GLY A 441 -1.48 4.48 -4.12
C GLY A 441 -0.15 5.07 -3.62
N VAL A 442 -0.21 5.84 -2.52
CA VAL A 442 0.93 6.40 -1.80
C VAL A 442 0.93 5.91 -0.35
N TYR A 443 2.13 5.59 0.14
CA TYR A 443 2.38 4.98 1.44
C TYR A 443 3.43 5.80 2.19
N THR A 444 3.19 6.04 3.47
CA THR A 444 4.10 6.77 4.37
C THR A 444 5.29 5.90 4.76
N GLY A 445 6.35 6.49 5.33
CA GLY A 445 7.57 5.77 5.70
C GLY A 445 8.54 5.50 4.56
N ILE A 446 8.04 5.33 3.33
CA ILE A 446 8.89 5.11 2.15
C ILE A 446 9.79 6.35 1.92
N GLY A 447 11.11 6.13 1.88
CA GLY A 447 12.12 7.20 1.83
C GLY A 447 12.20 8.06 3.09
N GLY A 448 11.45 7.73 4.15
CA GLY A 448 11.22 8.56 5.34
C GLY A 448 10.16 9.65 5.16
N GLY A 449 9.48 9.71 4.01
CA GLY A 449 8.39 10.64 3.73
C GLY A 449 7.15 9.85 3.31
N ALA A 450 6.80 9.97 2.03
CA ALA A 450 5.85 9.08 1.37
C ALA A 450 6.36 8.71 -0.02
N GLY A 451 5.96 7.54 -0.54
CA GLY A 451 6.37 7.01 -1.83
C GLY A 451 5.23 6.36 -2.60
N HIS A 452 5.34 6.32 -3.93
CA HIS A 452 4.30 5.75 -4.80
C HIS A 452 4.49 4.25 -4.91
N ALA A 453 3.49 3.44 -4.55
CA ALA A 453 3.62 1.99 -4.68
C ALA A 453 3.73 1.54 -6.14
N HIS A 454 4.49 0.46 -6.33
CA HIS A 454 4.71 -0.23 -7.60
C HIS A 454 5.34 0.62 -8.72
N ARG A 455 5.91 1.78 -8.38
CA ARG A 455 6.54 2.69 -9.34
C ARG A 455 7.62 1.98 -10.17
N PHE A 456 7.65 2.30 -11.46
CA PHE A 456 8.52 1.73 -12.50
C PHE A 456 8.32 0.23 -12.81
N GLN A 457 7.31 -0.44 -12.24
CA GLN A 457 6.87 -1.75 -12.75
C GLN A 457 6.10 -1.57 -14.07
N GLN A 458 6.06 -2.58 -14.93
CA GLN A 458 5.33 -2.55 -16.19
C GLN A 458 3.80 -2.51 -15.98
N ARG A 459 3.05 -2.06 -16.99
CA ARG A 459 1.57 -1.98 -16.98
C ARG A 459 0.89 -3.28 -16.49
N ASP A 460 1.42 -4.42 -16.90
CA ASP A 460 0.79 -5.73 -16.66
C ASP A 460 1.45 -6.51 -15.51
N GLU A 461 2.50 -5.96 -14.87
CA GLU A 461 3.01 -6.50 -13.61
C GLU A 461 1.94 -6.36 -12.51
N THR A 462 1.75 -7.42 -11.73
CA THR A 462 0.69 -7.46 -10.72
C THR A 462 1.05 -6.68 -9.44
N GLY A 463 2.34 -6.41 -9.22
CA GLY A 463 2.85 -5.83 -7.98
C GLY A 463 2.97 -6.86 -6.86
N TYR A 464 3.04 -6.37 -5.63
CA TYR A 464 3.16 -7.24 -4.44
C TYR A 464 1.78 -7.78 -4.07
N PHE A 465 1.56 -9.09 -4.21
CA PHE A 465 0.28 -9.75 -3.94
C PHE A 465 -0.90 -9.10 -4.69
N ASP A 466 -0.66 -8.82 -5.98
CA ASP A 466 -1.61 -8.23 -6.94
C ASP A 466 -2.09 -6.80 -6.65
N ARG A 467 -1.57 -6.17 -5.58
CA ARG A 467 -2.00 -4.86 -5.09
C ARG A 467 -1.82 -3.71 -6.10
N ALA A 468 -1.04 -3.84 -7.17
CA ALA A 468 -1.02 -2.82 -8.22
C ALA A 468 -2.33 -2.78 -9.05
N ARG A 469 -3.09 -3.88 -9.06
CA ARG A 469 -4.29 -4.09 -9.88
C ARG A 469 -5.59 -4.16 -9.07
N LEU A 470 -5.52 -4.17 -7.74
CA LEU A 470 -6.67 -4.35 -6.85
C LEU A 470 -7.09 -3.04 -6.16
N PRO A 471 -8.40 -2.70 -6.14
CA PRO A 471 -8.92 -1.60 -5.35
C PRO A 471 -8.64 -1.83 -3.87
N GLN A 472 -8.13 -0.81 -3.19
CA GLN A 472 -7.78 -0.93 -1.77
C GLN A 472 -7.75 0.42 -1.06
N ARG A 473 -7.90 0.41 0.27
CA ARG A 473 -7.52 1.57 1.08
C ARG A 473 -6.00 1.75 1.06
N VAL A 474 -5.57 3.01 1.01
CA VAL A 474 -4.16 3.42 0.98
C VAL A 474 -3.98 4.60 1.93
N SER A 475 -2.74 4.97 2.26
CA SER A 475 -2.50 6.08 3.19
C SER A 475 -2.69 7.44 2.52
N ALA A 476 -2.37 7.55 1.23
CA ALA A 476 -2.69 8.71 0.42
C ALA A 476 -2.84 8.34 -1.07
N VAL A 477 -3.40 9.27 -1.83
CA VAL A 477 -3.43 9.27 -3.31
C VAL A 477 -2.85 10.59 -3.82
N THR A 478 -2.45 10.64 -5.10
CA THR A 478 -1.71 11.81 -5.61
C THR A 478 -2.61 12.88 -6.24
N GLY A 479 -2.26 14.15 -6.04
CA GLY A 479 -2.96 15.32 -6.60
C GLY A 479 -2.92 15.43 -8.12
N ALA A 480 -2.14 14.58 -8.81
CA ALA A 480 -2.20 14.51 -10.26
C ALA A 480 -3.57 14.03 -10.78
N CYS A 481 -4.30 13.20 -10.01
CA CYS A 481 -5.71 12.87 -10.23
C CYS A 481 -6.35 12.42 -8.89
N LEU A 482 -7.04 13.34 -8.20
CA LEU A 482 -7.65 13.12 -6.89
C LEU A 482 -9.11 13.59 -6.88
N VAL A 483 -10.04 12.70 -6.57
CA VAL A 483 -11.47 13.02 -6.38
C VAL A 483 -11.84 13.01 -4.89
N VAL A 484 -12.52 14.07 -4.41
CA VAL A 484 -12.93 14.27 -3.01
C VAL A 484 -14.26 15.03 -2.95
N ALA A 485 -15.11 14.71 -1.98
CA ALA A 485 -16.34 15.47 -1.74
C ALA A 485 -16.03 16.89 -1.20
N GLN A 486 -16.69 17.91 -1.75
CA GLN A 486 -16.39 19.32 -1.49
C GLN A 486 -16.56 19.67 0.02
N ASP A 487 -17.56 19.08 0.68
CA ASP A 487 -17.81 19.23 2.11
C ASP A 487 -16.65 18.67 2.96
N LYS A 488 -16.13 17.48 2.64
CA LYS A 488 -15.00 16.84 3.33
C LYS A 488 -13.70 17.63 3.12
N PHE A 489 -13.45 18.13 1.91
CA PHE A 489 -12.32 19.00 1.60
C PHE A 489 -12.36 20.29 2.44
N ASN A 490 -13.52 20.96 2.47
CA ASN A 490 -13.72 22.17 3.27
C ASN A 490 -13.59 21.90 4.78
N ALA A 491 -14.13 20.77 5.27
CA ALA A 491 -14.07 20.38 6.68
C ALA A 491 -12.64 20.12 7.21
N VAL A 492 -11.66 19.85 6.34
CA VAL A 492 -10.23 19.73 6.69
C VAL A 492 -9.40 20.98 6.36
N GLY A 493 -10.03 22.06 5.90
CA GLY A 493 -9.36 23.31 5.55
C GLY A 493 -8.58 23.25 4.23
N GLY A 494 -8.99 22.38 3.30
CA GLY A 494 -8.38 22.28 1.96
C GLY A 494 -6.90 21.87 1.96
N PHE A 495 -6.14 22.36 0.97
CA PHE A 495 -4.69 22.16 0.92
C PHE A 495 -3.94 23.14 1.83
N ASP A 496 -2.84 22.70 2.41
CA ASP A 496 -1.97 23.53 3.26
C ASP A 496 -0.97 24.31 2.38
N GLU A 497 -1.20 25.62 2.28
CA GLU A 497 -0.42 26.50 1.41
C GLU A 497 0.95 26.90 1.97
N GLN A 498 1.17 26.69 3.27
CA GLN A 498 2.34 27.19 4.00
C GLN A 498 3.43 26.12 4.10
N ASP A 499 3.09 24.94 4.62
CA ASP A 499 4.04 23.85 4.83
C ASP A 499 4.20 22.96 3.56
N PHE A 500 3.24 22.97 2.63
CA PHE A 500 3.19 22.06 1.46
C PHE A 500 2.86 22.78 0.14
N ALA A 501 3.65 23.76 -0.27
CA ALA A 501 3.38 24.56 -1.47
C ALA A 501 3.42 23.78 -2.81
N VAL A 502 4.22 22.71 -2.91
CA VAL A 502 4.45 21.97 -4.17
C VAL A 502 4.52 20.45 -3.97
N ALA A 503 5.20 19.98 -2.93
CA ALA A 503 5.31 18.55 -2.62
C ALA A 503 4.46 18.17 -1.40
N PHE A 504 3.95 16.93 -1.39
CA PHE A 504 3.20 16.32 -0.28
C PHE A 504 1.89 17.01 0.15
N ASN A 505 1.38 17.99 -0.62
CA ASN A 505 0.06 18.60 -0.36
C ASN A 505 -1.08 17.60 -0.46
N ASP A 506 -1.00 16.69 -1.43
CA ASP A 506 -1.88 15.55 -1.63
C ASP A 506 -1.82 14.56 -0.47
N VAL A 507 -0.61 14.25 0.02
CA VAL A 507 -0.40 13.43 1.21
C VAL A 507 -0.96 14.10 2.48
N ASP A 508 -0.71 15.40 2.69
CA ASP A 508 -1.27 16.14 3.83
C ASP A 508 -2.81 16.16 3.80
N LEU A 509 -3.41 16.44 2.64
CA LEU A 509 -4.86 16.41 2.46
C LEU A 509 -5.43 15.03 2.80
N CYS A 510 -4.85 13.96 2.23
CA CYS A 510 -5.26 12.58 2.50
C CYS A 510 -5.15 12.23 4.00
N LEU A 511 -4.06 12.59 4.66
CA LEU A 511 -3.87 12.28 6.08
C LEU A 511 -4.81 13.09 6.99
N LYS A 512 -5.14 14.35 6.66
CA LYS A 512 -6.20 15.11 7.35
C LYS A 512 -7.56 14.44 7.21
N LEU A 513 -7.94 14.00 6.00
CA LEU A 513 -9.19 13.29 5.74
C LEU A 513 -9.24 11.96 6.50
N ASN A 514 -8.17 11.16 6.44
CA ASN A 514 -8.05 9.89 7.17
C ASN A 514 -8.19 10.10 8.69
N SER A 515 -7.65 11.20 9.25
CA SER A 515 -7.78 11.54 10.69
C SER A 515 -9.21 11.84 11.14
N ARG A 516 -10.12 12.20 10.21
CA ARG A 516 -11.56 12.37 10.43
C ARG A 516 -12.34 11.05 10.27
N GLY A 517 -11.66 9.96 9.91
CA GLY A 517 -12.24 8.67 9.56
C GLY A 517 -12.52 8.48 8.07
N TRP A 518 -12.32 9.50 7.22
CA TRP A 518 -12.58 9.44 5.78
C TRP A 518 -11.36 8.90 5.03
N GLN A 519 -11.38 7.62 4.67
CA GLN A 519 -10.22 6.86 4.20
C GLN A 519 -9.82 7.21 2.76
N SER A 520 -8.53 7.16 2.46
CA SER A 520 -8.01 7.30 1.10
C SER A 520 -8.09 5.97 0.34
N PHE A 521 -8.50 6.03 -0.93
CA PHE A 521 -8.87 4.87 -1.76
C PHE A 521 -8.15 4.88 -3.10
N TYR A 522 -7.52 3.77 -3.47
CA TYR A 522 -6.93 3.56 -4.80
C TYR A 522 -7.88 2.78 -5.70
N GLU A 523 -8.25 3.34 -6.86
CA GLU A 523 -9.18 2.74 -7.82
C GLU A 523 -8.46 2.43 -9.15
N PRO A 524 -7.90 1.22 -9.32
CA PRO A 524 -7.10 0.85 -10.49
C PRO A 524 -7.90 0.77 -11.80
N ARG A 525 -9.24 0.67 -11.74
CA ARG A 525 -10.09 0.61 -12.95
C ARG A 525 -10.10 1.93 -13.71
N SER A 526 -9.85 3.06 -13.03
CA SER A 526 -9.49 4.31 -13.69
C SER A 526 -7.98 4.33 -13.92
N THR A 527 -7.52 4.10 -15.15
CA THR A 527 -6.09 4.17 -15.51
C THR A 527 -5.84 5.31 -16.48
N LEU A 528 -5.04 6.31 -16.08
CA LEU A 528 -4.70 7.49 -16.86
C LEU A 528 -3.20 7.53 -17.19
N ILE A 529 -2.81 8.31 -18.19
CA ILE A 529 -1.40 8.60 -18.50
C ILE A 529 -1.06 9.98 -17.92
N HIS A 530 0.04 10.11 -17.19
CA HIS A 530 0.53 11.39 -16.67
C HIS A 530 1.96 11.63 -17.15
N HIS A 531 2.16 12.70 -17.94
CA HIS A 531 3.41 12.94 -18.66
C HIS A 531 4.58 13.47 -17.80
N GLU A 532 4.40 13.52 -16.47
CA GLU A 532 5.29 13.97 -15.39
C GLU A 532 6.24 15.14 -15.74
N SER A 533 5.86 16.34 -15.30
CA SER A 533 6.77 17.49 -15.13
C SER A 533 7.49 17.96 -16.40
N LYS A 534 6.89 17.75 -17.58
CA LYS A 534 7.29 18.44 -18.82
C LYS A 534 7.13 19.96 -18.68
N SER A 535 6.11 20.42 -17.96
CA SER A 535 5.78 21.84 -17.76
C SER A 535 6.54 22.52 -16.61
N ARG A 536 6.75 21.82 -15.49
CA ARG A 536 7.28 22.43 -14.25
C ARG A 536 8.80 22.38 -14.11
N GLY A 537 9.49 21.66 -14.99
CA GLY A 537 10.90 21.31 -14.80
C GLY A 537 11.11 20.41 -13.58
N SER A 538 12.37 20.02 -13.32
CA SER A 538 12.67 19.03 -12.29
C SER A 538 13.05 19.67 -10.95
N ASP A 539 12.56 19.08 -9.84
CA ASP A 539 13.00 19.39 -8.46
C ASP A 539 14.50 19.16 -8.20
N ARG A 540 15.23 18.65 -9.19
CA ARG A 540 16.71 18.58 -9.24
C ARG A 540 17.37 19.97 -9.21
N LEU A 541 16.68 21.04 -9.59
CA LEU A 541 17.19 22.42 -9.53
C LEU A 541 17.45 22.84 -8.06
N ARG A 542 18.58 23.53 -7.81
CA ARG A 542 19.05 23.88 -6.45
C ARG A 542 17.98 24.57 -5.58
N ARG A 543 17.16 25.44 -6.18
CA ARG A 543 16.08 26.19 -5.50
C ARG A 543 14.95 25.28 -5.02
N ASN A 544 14.57 24.28 -5.82
CA ASN A 544 13.48 23.34 -5.50
C ASN A 544 13.89 22.33 -4.42
N ARG A 545 15.19 21.99 -4.35
CA ARG A 545 15.72 21.04 -3.37
C ARG A 545 15.60 21.49 -1.92
N THR A 546 15.78 22.79 -1.64
CA THR A 546 15.62 23.32 -0.28
C THR A 546 14.15 23.25 0.11
N ARG A 547 13.26 23.79 -0.73
CA ARG A 547 11.80 23.69 -0.57
C ARG A 547 11.35 22.25 -0.29
N PHE A 548 11.74 21.29 -1.13
CA PHE A 548 11.39 19.87 -0.93
C PHE A 548 11.90 19.29 0.40
N ALA A 549 13.08 19.71 0.86
CA ALA A 549 13.61 19.27 2.16
C ALA A 549 12.84 19.87 3.33
N ASP A 550 12.39 21.12 3.21
CA ASP A 550 11.57 21.82 4.20
C ASP A 550 10.13 21.23 4.23
N GLU A 551 9.52 20.99 3.07
CA GLU A 551 8.23 20.29 2.91
C GLU A 551 8.30 18.87 3.49
N LEU A 552 9.37 18.11 3.23
CA LEU A 552 9.58 16.79 3.84
C LEU A 552 9.77 16.86 5.37
N ALA A 553 10.45 17.90 5.87
CA ALA A 553 10.59 18.12 7.30
C ALA A 553 9.26 18.51 7.96
N ALA A 554 8.40 19.27 7.26
CA ALA A 554 7.04 19.54 7.69
C ALA A 554 6.20 18.25 7.74
N LEU A 555 6.25 17.40 6.71
CA LEU A 555 5.54 16.11 6.68
C LEU A 555 5.90 15.23 7.88
N LYS A 556 7.21 15.05 8.14
CA LYS A 556 7.72 14.30 9.29
C LYS A 556 7.27 14.89 10.63
N ARG A 557 7.34 16.22 10.78
CA ARG A 557 6.96 16.94 11.99
C ARG A 557 5.46 16.87 12.29
N LYS A 558 4.62 16.94 11.26
CA LYS A 558 3.15 16.98 11.36
C LYS A 558 2.54 15.57 11.48
N TRP A 559 3.09 14.59 10.76
CA TRP A 559 2.50 13.25 10.61
C TRP A 559 3.38 12.10 11.12
N GLY A 560 4.62 12.37 11.56
CA GLY A 560 5.51 11.34 12.11
C GLY A 560 5.96 10.29 11.09
N THR A 561 6.01 10.62 9.79
CA THR A 561 6.23 9.65 8.71
C THR A 561 7.57 8.91 8.74
N ASP A 562 8.54 9.34 9.54
CA ASP A 562 9.81 8.62 9.75
C ASP A 562 9.90 7.85 11.08
N LEU A 563 8.81 7.84 11.85
CA LEU A 563 8.67 7.16 13.14
C LEU A 563 7.52 6.15 13.16
N ALA A 564 6.41 6.48 12.49
CA ALA A 564 5.24 5.62 12.37
C ALA A 564 5.45 4.53 11.29
N THR A 565 4.93 3.34 11.55
CA THR A 565 4.75 2.32 10.51
C THR A 565 3.43 2.57 9.81
N ASP A 566 3.47 2.60 8.48
CA ASP A 566 2.28 2.72 7.65
C ASP A 566 1.45 1.42 7.75
N PRO A 567 0.13 1.48 8.04
CA PRO A 567 -0.68 0.29 8.27
C PRO A 567 -0.76 -0.61 7.02
N TYR A 568 -0.55 -0.06 5.83
CA TYR A 568 -0.69 -0.79 4.58
C TYR A 568 0.67 -1.13 3.93
N HIS A 569 1.81 -0.73 4.52
CA HIS A 569 3.16 -1.16 4.16
C HIS A 569 3.86 -1.83 5.36
N HIS A 570 3.85 -3.16 5.37
CA HIS A 570 4.32 -4.02 6.46
C HIS A 570 5.76 -3.71 6.94
N PRO A 571 6.06 -3.75 8.26
CA PRO A 571 7.39 -3.41 8.80
C PRO A 571 8.54 -4.34 8.36
N HIS A 572 8.26 -5.53 7.83
CA HIS A 572 9.29 -6.41 7.24
C HIS A 572 9.55 -6.17 5.75
N LEU A 573 8.83 -5.23 5.12
CA LEU A 573 9.15 -4.70 3.79
C LEU A 573 10.13 -3.52 3.91
N SER A 574 10.93 -3.30 2.87
CA SER A 574 11.96 -2.26 2.88
C SER A 574 11.37 -0.87 2.67
N PRO A 575 11.48 0.08 3.63
CA PRO A 575 11.05 1.47 3.43
C PRO A 575 11.95 2.24 2.43
N PHE A 576 12.91 1.57 1.79
CA PHE A 576 13.77 2.11 0.74
C PHE A 576 13.40 1.54 -0.65
N SER A 577 12.20 0.97 -0.80
CA SER A 577 11.69 0.48 -2.07
C SER A 577 10.20 0.79 -2.25
N GLU A 578 9.87 1.45 -3.37
CA GLU A 578 8.50 1.66 -3.83
C GLU A 578 7.83 0.36 -4.32
N GLN A 579 8.58 -0.75 -4.46
CA GLN A 579 8.11 -2.02 -5.06
C GLN A 579 7.87 -3.13 -4.03
N PHE A 580 7.82 -2.78 -2.74
CA PHE A 580 7.46 -3.69 -1.62
C PHE A 580 8.31 -4.97 -1.59
N VAL A 581 9.63 -4.79 -1.55
CA VAL A 581 10.59 -5.90 -1.42
C VAL A 581 10.91 -6.18 0.05
N ILE A 582 11.35 -7.41 0.35
CA ILE A 582 11.79 -7.83 1.70
C ILE A 582 12.89 -6.89 2.24
N GLY A 583 12.82 -6.52 3.53
CA GLY A 583 13.88 -5.81 4.24
C GLY A 583 15.11 -6.69 4.52
N ILE A 584 16.30 -6.24 4.06
CA ILE A 584 17.60 -6.95 4.12
C ILE A 584 18.66 -6.12 4.87
#